data_AF-A0A931B5N3-F1
#
_entry.id   AF-A0A931B5N3-F1
#
_cell.length_a   1.000
_cell.length_b   1.000
_cell.length_c   1.000
_cell.angle_alpha   90.00
_cell.angle_beta   90.00
_cell.angle_gamma   90.00
#
_symmetry.space_group_name_H-M   'P 1'
#
loop_
_entity.id
_entity.type
_entity.pdbx_description
1 polymer ?
#
loop_
_entity_poly.entity_id
_entity_poly.type
_entity_poly.pdbx_seq_one_letter_code
_entity_poly.pdbx_strand_id
1 'polypeptide(L)'
;MRANTVKEINAMFSRGGDEVMDVTFRRGRTSDAPAMHRLSVPFIESGNLIVRDREVFESAAEDFYVVEIDRTVVACAAMRGFTGLAELYNVAVDGSWQGIGLGRFLLAHVIAAARADGFDNVLVFSKTTLAWFVRHGFTLVDPSALPEERRVLIDPGRGSVPLLRSTAGFDDPLEMLGELAGAQVTFNRSQRTLRWEAKHDSLLQFAEHHGIDVESLCWGGVCGTCGVGLERGTVNYQMAPEAGPEKGKVLLCIARPLTDLALDL
;
A
#
# COMPACT_ATOMS: atom_id res chain seq x y z
N MET A 1 -13.72 -21.64 9.95
CA MET A 1 -14.04 -20.30 10.50
C MET A 1 -12.88 -19.38 10.17
N ARG A 2 -12.98 -18.59 9.09
CA ARG A 2 -11.95 -17.59 8.73
C ARG A 2 -12.25 -16.32 9.53
N ALA A 3 -11.55 -16.12 10.63
CA ALA A 3 -11.83 -15.03 11.58
C ALA A 3 -10.56 -14.25 11.90
N ASN A 4 -9.94 -13.65 10.87
CA ASN A 4 -9.09 -12.47 11.01
C ASN A 4 -8.74 -11.90 9.63
N THR A 5 -9.76 -11.46 8.89
CA THR A 5 -9.51 -10.74 7.64
C THR A 5 -8.94 -9.37 7.96
N VAL A 6 -7.83 -9.00 7.33
CA VAL A 6 -7.37 -7.60 7.33
C VAL A 6 -8.52 -6.70 6.92
N LYS A 7 -8.79 -5.71 7.77
CA LYS A 7 -9.93 -4.80 7.62
C LYS A 7 -9.79 -3.99 6.33
N GLU A 8 -10.94 -3.62 5.78
CA GLU A 8 -11.01 -2.56 4.79
C GLU A 8 -10.28 -1.32 5.30
N ILE A 9 -9.42 -0.74 4.47
CA ILE A 9 -8.69 0.49 4.78
C ILE A 9 -9.28 1.57 3.89
N ASN A 10 -9.85 2.60 4.52
CA ASN A 10 -10.27 3.82 3.84
C ASN A 10 -9.26 4.91 4.14
N ALA A 11 -8.75 5.55 3.10
CA ALA A 11 -7.73 6.59 3.19
C ALA A 11 -7.99 7.67 2.15
N MET A 12 -7.45 8.86 2.40
CA MET A 12 -7.38 9.92 1.41
C MET A 12 -6.01 9.86 0.74
N PHE A 13 -5.99 9.97 -0.59
CA PHE A 13 -4.76 9.95 -1.37
C PHE A 13 -4.72 11.15 -2.31
N SER A 14 -3.52 11.66 -2.60
CA SER A 14 -3.30 12.60 -3.68
C SER A 14 -2.07 12.20 -4.46
N ARG A 15 -2.07 12.52 -5.75
CA ARG A 15 -0.90 12.38 -6.64
C ARG A 15 0.01 13.62 -6.65
N GLY A 16 -0.24 14.57 -5.74
CA GLY A 16 0.31 15.93 -5.79
C GLY A 16 -0.70 16.91 -6.40
N GLY A 17 -0.72 18.14 -5.90
CA GLY A 17 -1.74 19.15 -6.23
C GLY A 17 -2.90 19.21 -5.22
N ASP A 18 -3.99 19.87 -5.60
CA ASP A 18 -5.17 20.08 -4.72
C ASP A 18 -6.19 18.94 -4.80
N GLU A 19 -5.98 17.97 -5.70
CA GLU A 19 -6.87 16.83 -5.90
C GLU A 19 -6.63 15.78 -4.83
N VAL A 20 -7.67 15.49 -4.06
CA VAL A 20 -7.72 14.46 -3.02
C VAL A 20 -8.77 13.44 -3.46
N MET A 21 -8.41 12.17 -3.39
CA MET A 21 -9.18 11.06 -3.92
C MET A 21 -9.44 10.04 -2.82
N ASP A 22 -10.67 9.51 -2.79
CA ASP A 22 -11.06 8.45 -1.87
C ASP A 22 -10.38 7.16 -2.30
N VAL A 23 -9.58 6.57 -1.41
CA VAL A 23 -8.93 5.28 -1.65
C VAL A 23 -9.41 4.25 -0.66
N THR A 24 -9.93 3.16 -1.19
CA THR A 24 -10.38 2.01 -0.41
C THR A 24 -9.60 0.78 -0.80
N PHE A 25 -8.94 0.16 0.18
CA PHE A 25 -8.32 -1.15 0.07
C PHE A 25 -9.25 -2.17 0.70
N ARG A 26 -9.72 -3.12 -0.09
CA ARG A 26 -10.75 -4.08 0.35
C ARG A 26 -10.63 -5.41 -0.37
N ARG A 27 -11.36 -6.41 0.13
CA ARG A 27 -11.62 -7.65 -0.62
C ARG A 27 -12.36 -7.34 -1.93
N GLY A 28 -12.07 -8.15 -2.94
CA GLY A 28 -12.76 -8.17 -4.22
C GLY A 28 -14.19 -8.67 -4.07
N ARG A 29 -15.06 -8.17 -4.94
CA ARG A 29 -16.47 -8.55 -5.08
C ARG A 29 -16.67 -9.09 -6.48
N THR A 30 -17.71 -9.91 -6.70
CA THR A 30 -18.03 -10.42 -8.04
C THR A 30 -18.24 -9.28 -9.06
N SER A 31 -18.76 -8.14 -8.61
CA SER A 31 -18.92 -6.92 -9.44
C SER A 31 -17.59 -6.30 -9.91
N ASP A 32 -16.48 -6.60 -9.24
CA ASP A 32 -15.15 -6.08 -9.61
C ASP A 32 -14.49 -6.90 -10.73
N ALA A 33 -15.03 -8.08 -11.05
CA ALA A 33 -14.41 -9.01 -12.01
C ALA A 33 -14.12 -8.39 -13.39
N PRO A 34 -15.02 -7.58 -13.99
CA PRO A 34 -14.70 -6.88 -15.23
C PRO A 34 -13.48 -5.96 -15.11
N ALA A 35 -13.34 -5.24 -13.99
CA ALA A 35 -12.22 -4.34 -13.76
C ALA A 35 -10.92 -5.10 -13.47
N MET A 36 -10.96 -6.15 -12.64
CA MET A 36 -9.80 -7.01 -12.37
C MET A 36 -9.28 -7.68 -13.64
N HIS A 37 -10.17 -8.18 -14.50
CA HIS A 37 -9.81 -8.71 -15.80
C HIS A 37 -9.17 -7.63 -16.70
N ARG A 38 -9.79 -6.44 -16.83
CA ARG A 38 -9.24 -5.30 -17.58
C ARG A 38 -7.82 -4.93 -17.13
N LEU A 39 -7.59 -4.84 -15.82
CA LEU A 39 -6.27 -4.54 -15.25
C LEU A 39 -5.22 -5.61 -15.58
N SER A 40 -5.64 -6.86 -15.71
CA SER A 40 -4.76 -8.00 -15.94
C SER A 40 -4.34 -8.16 -17.40
N VAL A 41 -5.18 -7.74 -18.36
CA VAL A 41 -4.97 -7.92 -19.81
C VAL A 41 -3.58 -7.46 -20.28
N PRO A 42 -3.10 -6.24 -19.99
CA PRO A 42 -1.77 -5.80 -20.45
C PRO A 42 -0.62 -6.68 -19.93
N PHE A 43 -0.77 -7.24 -18.73
CA PHE A 43 0.22 -8.15 -18.14
C PHE A 43 0.12 -9.56 -18.71
N ILE A 44 -1.06 -9.99 -19.14
CA ILE A 44 -1.25 -11.25 -19.86
C ILE A 44 -0.60 -11.16 -21.25
N GLU A 45 -0.88 -10.09 -21.99
CA GLU A 45 -0.33 -9.84 -23.33
C GLU A 45 1.20 -9.75 -23.32
N SER A 46 1.78 -9.11 -22.30
CA SER A 46 3.24 -9.04 -22.10
C SER A 46 3.85 -10.32 -21.53
N GLY A 47 3.05 -11.36 -21.26
CA GLY A 47 3.54 -12.62 -20.72
C GLY A 47 4.01 -12.55 -19.26
N ASN A 48 3.60 -11.52 -18.51
CA ASN A 48 3.87 -11.36 -17.09
C ASN A 48 2.83 -12.09 -16.22
N LEU A 49 1.56 -12.12 -16.65
CA LEU A 49 0.48 -12.91 -16.03
C LEU A 49 0.07 -14.08 -16.93
N ILE A 50 -0.49 -15.11 -16.29
CA ILE A 50 -1.11 -16.26 -16.98
C ILE A 50 -2.50 -15.83 -17.45
N VAL A 51 -2.89 -16.32 -18.64
CA VAL A 51 -4.22 -16.08 -19.22
C VAL A 51 -5.31 -16.56 -18.27
N ARG A 52 -6.31 -15.71 -18.03
CA ARG A 52 -7.50 -16.01 -17.23
C ARG A 52 -8.68 -15.29 -17.86
N ASP A 53 -9.74 -16.03 -18.15
CA ASP A 53 -10.98 -15.45 -18.65
C ASP A 53 -11.76 -14.77 -17.52
N ARG A 54 -12.72 -13.92 -17.89
CA ARG A 54 -13.51 -13.12 -16.94
C ARG A 54 -14.24 -14.00 -15.91
N GLU A 55 -14.72 -15.16 -16.33
CA GLU A 55 -15.44 -16.12 -15.49
C GLU A 55 -14.57 -16.63 -14.31
N VAL A 56 -13.24 -16.67 -14.49
CA VAL A 56 -12.29 -17.01 -13.43
C VAL A 56 -12.24 -15.89 -12.39
N PHE A 57 -12.28 -14.63 -12.81
CA PHE A 57 -12.32 -13.49 -11.89
C PHE A 57 -13.66 -13.40 -11.14
N GLU A 58 -14.77 -13.75 -11.79
CA GLU A 58 -16.09 -13.78 -11.16
C GLU A 58 -16.18 -14.86 -10.07
N SER A 59 -15.72 -16.07 -10.38
CA SER A 59 -15.78 -17.22 -9.46
C SER A 59 -14.75 -17.14 -8.33
N ALA A 60 -13.60 -16.50 -8.56
CA ALA A 60 -12.55 -16.34 -7.55
C ALA A 60 -12.53 -14.96 -6.90
N ALA A 61 -13.56 -14.12 -7.08
CA ALA A 61 -13.53 -12.71 -6.66
C ALA A 61 -13.16 -12.49 -5.18
N GLU A 62 -13.57 -13.40 -4.30
CA GLU A 62 -13.26 -13.33 -2.86
C GLU A 62 -11.78 -13.63 -2.52
N ASP A 63 -11.05 -14.30 -3.43
CA ASP A 63 -9.59 -14.50 -3.31
C ASP A 63 -8.85 -13.18 -3.58
N PHE A 64 -9.48 -12.22 -4.26
CA PHE A 64 -8.87 -10.95 -4.63
C PHE A 64 -8.96 -9.90 -3.53
N TYR A 65 -7.99 -9.00 -3.56
CA TYR A 65 -7.95 -7.70 -2.91
C TYR A 65 -7.83 -6.65 -4.01
N VAL A 66 -8.56 -5.56 -3.85
CA VAL A 66 -8.61 -4.47 -4.80
C VAL A 66 -8.26 -3.14 -4.13
N VAL A 67 -7.70 -2.25 -4.93
CA VAL A 67 -7.60 -0.84 -4.61
C VAL A 67 -8.61 -0.11 -5.46
N GLU A 68 -9.56 0.53 -4.80
CA GLU A 68 -10.58 1.38 -5.41
C GLU A 68 -10.18 2.84 -5.17
N ILE A 69 -10.17 3.64 -6.23
CA ILE A 69 -9.97 5.09 -6.16
C ILE A 69 -11.14 5.76 -6.86
N ASP A 70 -11.87 6.63 -6.15
CA ASP A 70 -13.08 7.29 -6.65
C ASP A 70 -14.03 6.32 -7.37
N ARG A 71 -14.32 5.18 -6.73
CA ARG A 71 -15.18 4.07 -7.23
C ARG A 71 -14.62 3.30 -8.43
N THR A 72 -13.39 3.56 -8.83
CA THR A 72 -12.72 2.84 -9.91
C THR A 72 -11.69 1.88 -9.33
N VAL A 73 -11.79 0.60 -9.67
CA VAL A 73 -10.75 -0.37 -9.30
C VAL A 73 -9.51 -0.13 -10.17
N VAL A 74 -8.41 0.27 -9.53
CA VAL A 74 -7.14 0.65 -10.19
C VAL A 74 -6.00 -0.33 -9.93
N ALA A 75 -6.14 -1.24 -8.95
CA ALA A 75 -5.18 -2.31 -8.73
C ALA A 75 -5.86 -3.54 -8.14
N CYS A 76 -5.32 -4.72 -8.41
CA CYS A 76 -5.79 -5.97 -7.83
C CYS A 76 -4.65 -6.97 -7.62
N ALA A 77 -4.79 -7.82 -6.61
CA ALA A 77 -3.94 -8.96 -6.33
C ALA A 77 -4.78 -10.01 -5.62
N ALA A 78 -4.47 -11.28 -5.81
CA ALA A 78 -5.20 -12.37 -5.18
C ALA A 78 -4.30 -13.20 -4.28
N MET A 79 -4.93 -13.89 -3.33
CA MET A 79 -4.26 -14.76 -2.39
C MET A 79 -5.00 -16.08 -2.24
N ARG A 80 -4.26 -17.19 -2.26
CA ARG A 80 -4.78 -18.53 -2.01
C ARG A 80 -3.93 -19.26 -0.98
N GLY A 81 -4.58 -19.89 -0.01
CA GLY A 81 -3.90 -20.69 1.00
C GLY A 81 -3.51 -22.08 0.49
N PHE A 82 -2.34 -22.53 0.92
CA PHE A 82 -1.85 -23.91 0.83
C PHE A 82 -1.35 -24.32 2.21
N THR A 83 -0.96 -25.58 2.35
CA THR A 83 -0.40 -26.11 3.60
C THR A 83 0.87 -25.35 3.98
N GLY A 84 0.81 -24.58 5.06
CA GLY A 84 1.93 -23.83 5.64
C GLY A 84 2.31 -22.52 4.92
N LEU A 85 1.65 -22.15 3.83
CA LEU A 85 1.94 -20.92 3.08
C LEU A 85 0.71 -20.36 2.35
N ALA A 86 0.75 -19.09 2.00
CA ALA A 86 -0.21 -18.47 1.08
C ALA A 86 0.49 -18.10 -0.24
N GLU A 87 -0.11 -18.42 -1.38
CA GLU A 87 0.34 -17.93 -2.68
C GLU A 87 -0.34 -16.60 -3.00
N LEU A 88 0.46 -15.59 -3.31
CA LEU A 88 0.02 -14.33 -3.89
C LEU A 88 0.17 -14.40 -5.40
N TYR A 89 -0.92 -14.13 -6.12
CA TYR A 89 -0.98 -14.21 -7.58
C TYR A 89 -1.76 -13.05 -8.18
N ASN A 90 -1.63 -12.88 -9.50
CA ASN A 90 -2.37 -11.86 -10.26
C ASN A 90 -2.19 -10.42 -9.75
N VAL A 91 -0.96 -10.02 -9.43
CA VAL A 91 -0.66 -8.61 -9.09
C VAL A 91 -0.73 -7.77 -10.36
N ALA A 92 -1.67 -6.84 -10.41
CA ALA A 92 -1.85 -5.91 -11.51
C ALA A 92 -2.19 -4.51 -10.98
N VAL A 93 -1.52 -3.50 -11.53
CA VAL A 93 -1.78 -2.08 -11.23
C VAL A 93 -2.01 -1.37 -12.55
N ASP A 94 -3.05 -0.55 -12.62
CA ASP A 94 -3.35 0.26 -13.80
C ASP A 94 -2.15 1.14 -14.17
N GLY A 95 -1.84 1.26 -15.46
CA GLY A 95 -0.66 1.98 -15.94
C GLY A 95 -0.60 3.42 -15.46
N SER A 96 -1.74 4.11 -15.34
CA SER A 96 -1.76 5.49 -14.83
C SER A 96 -1.45 5.59 -13.33
N TRP A 97 -1.50 4.48 -12.60
CA TRP A 97 -1.31 4.35 -11.16
C TRP A 97 -0.01 3.61 -10.79
N GLN A 98 0.83 3.30 -11.76
CA GLN A 98 2.16 2.72 -11.53
C GLN A 98 3.18 3.81 -11.15
N GLY A 99 4.31 3.38 -10.58
CA GLY A 99 5.44 4.26 -10.23
C GLY A 99 5.28 5.04 -8.92
N ILE A 100 4.06 5.18 -8.40
CA ILE A 100 3.76 5.86 -7.12
C ILE A 100 3.75 4.88 -5.92
N GLY A 101 4.13 3.63 -6.16
CA GLY A 101 4.28 2.58 -5.14
C GLY A 101 3.01 1.81 -4.77
N LEU A 102 1.87 2.05 -5.43
CA LEU A 102 0.61 1.34 -5.16
C LEU A 102 0.74 -0.20 -5.15
N GLY A 103 1.58 -0.75 -6.03
CA GLY A 103 1.88 -2.19 -6.04
C GLY A 103 2.62 -2.69 -4.79
N ARG A 104 3.49 -1.86 -4.19
CA ARG A 104 4.16 -2.19 -2.92
C ARG A 104 3.14 -2.19 -1.78
N PHE A 105 2.21 -1.22 -1.76
CA PHE A 105 1.12 -1.23 -0.79
C PHE A 105 0.28 -2.49 -0.89
N LEU A 106 -0.17 -2.80 -2.11
CA LEU A 106 -1.05 -3.92 -2.34
C LEU A 106 -0.39 -5.23 -1.89
N LEU A 107 0.91 -5.38 -2.18
CA LEU A 107 1.73 -6.48 -1.65
C LEU A 107 1.72 -6.51 -0.11
N ALA A 108 1.93 -5.37 0.55
CA ALA A 108 1.89 -5.25 2.01
C ALA A 108 0.56 -5.69 2.61
N HIS A 109 -0.53 -5.18 2.03
CA HIS A 109 -1.88 -5.44 2.50
C HIS A 109 -2.21 -6.94 2.39
N VAL A 110 -1.85 -7.57 1.26
CA VAL A 110 -2.05 -9.01 1.07
C VAL A 110 -1.17 -9.84 2.01
N ILE A 111 0.08 -9.44 2.27
CA ILE A 111 0.96 -10.13 3.22
C ILE A 111 0.47 -10.01 4.66
N ALA A 112 0.00 -8.82 5.06
CA ALA A 112 -0.65 -8.62 6.34
C ALA A 112 -1.88 -9.53 6.48
N ALA A 113 -2.64 -9.70 5.40
CA ALA A 113 -3.80 -10.58 5.39
C ALA A 113 -3.43 -12.06 5.47
N ALA A 114 -2.37 -12.49 4.77
CA ALA A 114 -1.81 -13.82 4.91
C ALA A 114 -1.41 -14.11 6.37
N ARG A 115 -0.73 -13.15 7.01
CA ARG A 115 -0.33 -13.26 8.42
C ARG A 115 -1.54 -13.39 9.34
N ALA A 116 -2.56 -12.57 9.13
CA ALA A 116 -3.77 -12.56 9.94
C ALA A 116 -4.58 -13.87 9.77
N ASP A 117 -4.53 -14.47 8.57
CA ASP A 117 -5.09 -15.79 8.27
C ASP A 117 -4.21 -16.95 8.79
N GLY A 118 -3.08 -16.67 9.45
CA GLY A 118 -2.23 -17.65 10.13
C GLY A 118 -1.11 -18.24 9.26
N PHE A 119 -0.79 -17.64 8.13
CA PHE A 119 0.32 -18.07 7.28
C PHE A 119 1.64 -17.39 7.67
N ASP A 120 2.69 -18.18 7.88
CA ASP A 120 4.03 -17.67 8.19
C ASP A 120 4.82 -17.26 6.95
N ASN A 121 4.40 -17.73 5.77
CA ASN A 121 5.11 -17.51 4.51
C ASN A 121 4.16 -17.17 3.36
N VAL A 122 4.60 -16.28 2.49
CA VAL A 122 3.96 -15.95 1.22
C VAL A 122 4.84 -16.39 0.05
N LEU A 123 4.21 -17.06 -0.91
CA LEU A 123 4.78 -17.57 -2.15
C LEU A 123 4.35 -16.69 -3.31
N VAL A 124 5.27 -16.42 -4.22
CA VAL A 124 4.97 -15.84 -5.53
C VAL A 124 5.70 -16.62 -6.62
N PHE A 125 5.12 -16.67 -7.81
CA PHE A 125 5.81 -17.13 -9.01
C PHE A 125 6.05 -15.93 -9.93
N SER A 126 7.30 -15.74 -10.35
CA SER A 126 7.64 -14.68 -11.30
C SER A 126 8.71 -15.15 -12.27
N LYS A 127 8.77 -14.50 -13.43
CA LYS A 127 9.75 -14.75 -14.50
C LYS A 127 10.54 -13.48 -14.80
N THR A 128 9.83 -12.38 -15.03
CA THR A 128 10.37 -11.11 -15.51
C THR A 128 10.53 -10.07 -14.39
N THR A 129 9.72 -10.14 -13.33
CA THR A 129 9.68 -9.16 -12.23
C THR A 129 10.40 -9.61 -10.96
N LEU A 130 11.34 -10.57 -11.09
CA LEU A 130 12.07 -11.15 -9.95
C LEU A 130 12.74 -10.10 -9.06
N ALA A 131 13.48 -9.16 -9.66
CA ALA A 131 14.19 -8.11 -8.92
C ALA A 131 13.25 -7.24 -8.07
N TRP A 132 12.00 -7.05 -8.51
CA TRP A 132 11.01 -6.30 -7.74
C TRP A 132 10.61 -7.04 -6.47
N PHE A 133 10.33 -8.35 -6.57
CA PHE A 133 10.01 -9.18 -5.41
C PHE A 133 11.21 -9.35 -4.46
N VAL A 134 12.42 -9.55 -5.01
CA VAL A 134 13.64 -9.67 -4.20
C VAL A 134 13.91 -8.41 -3.37
N ARG A 135 13.73 -7.22 -3.96
CA ARG A 135 13.83 -5.95 -3.23
C ARG A 135 12.80 -5.83 -2.11
N HIS A 136 11.66 -6.53 -2.24
CA HIS A 136 10.64 -6.64 -1.20
C HIS A 136 10.80 -7.94 -0.40
N GLY A 137 12.02 -8.39 -0.15
CA GLY A 137 12.33 -9.44 0.83
C GLY A 137 11.96 -10.87 0.42
N PHE A 138 11.61 -11.11 -0.85
CA PHE A 138 11.43 -12.47 -1.36
C PHE A 138 12.76 -13.10 -1.74
N THR A 139 12.91 -14.39 -1.48
CA THR A 139 14.08 -15.19 -1.85
C THR A 139 13.68 -16.32 -2.78
N LEU A 140 14.52 -16.61 -3.77
CA LEU A 140 14.32 -17.76 -4.65
C LEU A 140 14.36 -19.05 -3.85
N VAL A 141 13.48 -19.99 -4.17
CA VAL A 141 13.47 -21.32 -3.56
C VAL A 141 13.41 -22.41 -4.63
N ASP A 142 13.85 -23.60 -4.26
CA ASP A 142 13.70 -24.77 -5.12
C ASP A 142 12.22 -25.21 -5.12
N PRO A 143 11.59 -25.47 -6.29
CA PRO A 143 10.22 -25.98 -6.37
C PRO A 143 9.97 -27.25 -5.55
N SER A 144 10.99 -28.07 -5.30
CA SER A 144 10.89 -29.27 -4.46
C SER A 144 10.60 -28.97 -3.00
N ALA A 145 10.88 -27.75 -2.51
CA ALA A 145 10.58 -27.30 -1.15
C ALA A 145 9.12 -26.88 -0.95
N LEU A 146 8.32 -26.81 -2.01
CA LEU A 146 6.91 -26.44 -1.94
C LEU A 146 6.04 -27.63 -1.51
N PRO A 147 4.88 -27.38 -0.86
CA PRO A 147 3.88 -28.40 -0.61
C PRO A 147 3.50 -29.13 -1.90
N GLU A 148 3.34 -30.45 -1.83
CA GLU A 148 3.06 -31.29 -3.01
C GLU A 148 1.86 -30.80 -3.81
N GLU A 149 0.78 -30.44 -3.10
CA GLU A 149 -0.45 -29.87 -3.66
C GLU A 149 -0.22 -28.61 -4.51
N ARG A 150 0.79 -27.79 -4.16
CA ARG A 150 1.15 -26.63 -4.97
C ARG A 150 2.14 -26.98 -6.06
N ARG A 151 3.07 -27.89 -5.78
CA ARG A 151 4.13 -28.30 -6.71
C ARG A 151 3.58 -28.94 -7.98
N VAL A 152 2.53 -29.75 -7.89
CA VAL A 152 1.88 -30.40 -9.05
C VAL A 152 1.17 -29.43 -10.00
N LEU A 153 0.89 -28.19 -9.55
CA LEU A 153 0.23 -27.15 -10.35
C LEU A 153 1.23 -26.26 -11.10
N ILE A 154 2.54 -26.50 -10.98
CA ILE A 154 3.56 -25.73 -11.68
C ILE A 154 3.52 -26.13 -13.16
N ASP A 155 3.30 -25.15 -14.04
CA ASP A 155 3.50 -25.28 -15.48
C ASP A 155 4.99 -25.03 -15.81
N PRO A 156 5.77 -26.07 -16.19
CA PRO A 156 7.18 -25.89 -16.54
C PRO A 156 7.37 -25.03 -17.80
N GLY A 157 6.39 -25.02 -18.71
CA GLY A 157 6.42 -24.24 -19.95
C GLY A 157 6.35 -22.73 -19.70
N ARG A 158 5.82 -22.33 -18.53
CA ARG A 158 5.75 -20.91 -18.14
C ARG A 158 7.12 -20.30 -17.91
N GLY A 159 8.05 -21.08 -17.34
CA GLY A 159 9.38 -20.61 -16.96
C GLY A 159 9.39 -19.59 -15.81
N SER A 160 8.32 -19.53 -15.02
CA SER A 160 8.30 -18.77 -13.76
C SER A 160 8.90 -19.59 -12.63
N VAL A 161 9.67 -18.95 -11.75
CA VAL A 161 10.31 -19.58 -10.60
C VAL A 161 9.66 -19.13 -9.30
N PRO A 162 9.61 -19.99 -8.26
CA PRO A 162 9.01 -19.65 -6.98
C PRO A 162 9.95 -18.80 -6.13
N LEU A 163 9.36 -17.84 -5.42
CA LEU A 163 10.02 -17.08 -4.37
C LEU A 163 9.18 -17.11 -3.10
N LEU A 164 9.84 -17.26 -1.95
CA LEU A 164 9.21 -17.21 -0.64
C LEU A 164 9.65 -15.99 0.16
N ARG A 165 8.76 -15.51 1.01
CA ARG A 165 9.04 -14.50 2.03
C ARG A 165 8.29 -14.85 3.30
N SER A 166 8.90 -14.62 4.46
CA SER A 166 8.17 -14.64 5.74
C SER A 166 7.18 -13.48 5.83
N THR A 167 5.98 -13.74 6.35
CA THR A 167 4.99 -12.69 6.66
C THR A 167 5.39 -11.79 7.82
N ALA A 168 6.44 -12.16 8.58
CA ALA A 168 7.02 -11.31 9.60
C ALA A 168 7.81 -10.14 8.99
N GLY A 169 7.82 -9.00 9.70
CA GLY A 169 8.65 -7.85 9.32
C GLY A 169 8.26 -7.18 8.00
N PHE A 170 6.98 -7.24 7.61
CA PHE A 170 6.44 -6.33 6.61
C PHE A 170 5.89 -5.08 7.33
N ASP A 171 6.20 -3.90 6.80
CA ASP A 171 5.71 -2.61 7.32
C ASP A 171 4.16 -2.61 7.38
N ASP A 172 3.57 -1.93 8.37
CA ASP A 172 2.11 -1.85 8.44
C ASP A 172 1.58 -1.14 7.17
N PRO A 173 0.57 -1.70 6.47
CA PRO A 173 0.02 -1.07 5.29
C PRO A 173 -0.33 0.41 5.53
N LEU A 174 -0.95 0.77 6.66
CA LEU A 174 -1.29 2.17 6.96
C LEU A 174 -0.06 3.08 7.05
N GLU A 175 1.06 2.59 7.57
CA GLU A 175 2.33 3.35 7.57
C GLU A 175 2.83 3.56 6.15
N MET A 176 2.71 2.54 5.30
CA MET A 176 3.09 2.60 3.89
C MET A 176 2.24 3.55 3.06
N LEU A 177 0.95 3.73 3.35
CA LEU A 177 0.14 4.80 2.73
C LEU A 177 0.78 6.17 2.94
N GLY A 178 1.33 6.43 4.13
CA GLY A 178 2.10 7.64 4.42
C GLY A 178 3.41 7.73 3.63
N GLU A 179 4.08 6.60 3.36
CA GLU A 179 5.31 6.58 2.54
C GLU A 179 5.04 6.77 1.04
N LEU A 180 3.91 6.24 0.56
CA LEU A 180 3.51 6.25 -0.85
C LEU A 180 3.15 7.62 -1.38
N ALA A 181 2.75 8.51 -0.47
CA ALA A 181 2.61 9.92 -0.80
C ALA A 181 3.91 10.49 -1.38
N GLY A 182 5.09 9.93 -1.04
CA GLY A 182 6.39 10.42 -1.52
C GLY A 182 6.56 11.92 -1.33
N ALA A 183 5.83 12.45 -0.34
CA ALA A 183 5.33 13.81 -0.37
C ALA A 183 6.47 14.79 -0.28
N GLN A 184 6.41 15.84 -1.09
CA GLN A 184 7.20 17.03 -0.88
C GLN A 184 6.52 17.89 0.18
N VAL A 185 7.21 18.12 1.28
CA VAL A 185 6.78 19.06 2.31
C VAL A 185 7.52 20.36 2.05
N THR A 186 6.78 21.35 1.57
CA THR A 186 7.25 22.72 1.40
C THR A 186 6.95 23.52 2.67
N PHE A 187 7.99 24.11 3.23
CA PHE A 187 7.94 25.05 4.34
C PHE A 187 8.15 26.45 3.73
N ASN A 188 7.07 27.22 3.60
CA ASN A 188 7.05 28.45 2.81
C ASN A 188 7.86 29.61 3.40
N ARG A 189 7.90 29.80 4.73
CA ARG A 189 8.72 30.88 5.32
C ARG A 189 10.20 30.55 5.26
N SER A 190 10.55 29.28 5.42
CA SER A 190 11.94 28.83 5.29
C SER A 190 12.37 28.59 3.83
N GLN A 191 11.45 28.63 2.86
CA GLN A 191 11.68 28.38 1.42
C GLN A 191 12.35 27.02 1.15
N ARG A 192 12.03 26.01 1.97
CA ARG A 192 12.59 24.67 1.86
C ARG A 192 11.53 23.69 1.39
N THR A 193 11.88 22.85 0.43
CA THR A 193 11.05 21.72 0.03
C THR A 193 11.85 20.46 0.26
N LEU A 194 11.33 19.60 1.13
CA LEU A 194 11.98 18.39 1.57
C LEU A 194 11.09 17.20 1.27
N ARG A 195 11.70 16.09 0.87
CA ARG A 195 10.97 14.85 0.69
C ARG A 195 10.68 14.24 2.04
N TRP A 196 9.42 13.88 2.28
CA TRP A 196 9.00 13.17 3.48
C TRP A 196 9.80 11.87 3.65
N GLU A 197 10.36 11.69 4.84
CA GLU A 197 11.05 10.48 5.24
C GLU A 197 10.19 9.74 6.26
N ALA A 198 9.71 8.57 5.86
CA ALA A 198 8.79 7.76 6.65
C ALA A 198 9.28 7.31 8.03
N LYS A 199 10.60 7.40 8.26
CA LYS A 199 11.23 7.15 9.56
C LYS A 199 10.76 8.13 10.65
N HIS A 200 10.12 9.23 10.26
CA HIS A 200 9.55 10.20 11.19
C HIS A 200 8.10 9.88 11.51
N ASP A 201 7.78 9.96 12.80
CA ASP A 201 6.45 9.68 13.29
C ASP A 201 5.47 10.81 12.98
N SER A 202 5.92 12.06 12.89
CA SER A 202 5.06 13.20 12.62
C SER A 202 5.77 14.32 11.86
N LEU A 203 4.99 15.23 11.26
CA LEU A 203 5.51 16.42 10.59
C LEU A 203 6.33 17.31 11.52
N LEU A 204 6.03 17.31 12.82
CA LEU A 204 6.84 18.01 13.82
C LEU A 204 8.25 17.41 13.91
N GLN A 205 8.34 16.09 14.11
CA GLN A 205 9.63 15.42 14.22
C GLN A 205 10.46 15.57 12.93
N PHE A 206 9.81 15.53 11.77
CA PHE A 206 10.46 15.77 10.48
C PHE A 206 10.95 17.21 10.34
N ALA A 207 10.15 18.21 10.72
CA ALA A 207 10.53 19.61 10.69
C ALA A 207 11.75 19.86 11.60
N GLU A 208 11.69 19.41 12.86
CA GLU A 208 12.78 19.56 13.83
C GLU A 208 14.06 18.85 13.38
N HIS A 209 13.95 17.62 12.84
CA HIS A 209 15.09 16.87 12.32
C HIS A 209 15.84 17.63 11.22
N HIS A 210 15.09 18.37 10.40
CA HIS A 210 15.63 19.18 9.32
C HIS A 210 15.97 20.61 9.75
N GLY A 211 15.85 20.95 11.04
CA GLY A 211 16.20 22.26 11.59
C GLY A 211 15.18 23.35 11.27
N ILE A 212 13.91 22.99 11.12
CA ILE A 212 12.79 23.90 10.97
C ILE A 212 12.11 24.04 12.33
N ASP A 213 12.09 25.26 12.85
CA ASP A 213 11.59 25.54 14.18
C ASP A 213 10.05 25.54 14.19
N VAL A 214 9.47 24.84 15.16
CA VAL A 214 8.01 24.71 15.32
C VAL A 214 7.69 24.78 16.80
N GLU A 215 6.85 25.73 17.19
CA GLU A 215 6.39 25.80 18.57
C GLU A 215 5.62 24.52 18.94
N SER A 216 6.07 23.80 19.96
CA SER A 216 5.44 22.55 20.38
C SER A 216 5.53 22.34 21.90
N LEU A 217 4.55 21.61 22.47
CA LEU A 217 4.49 21.32 23.91
C LEU A 217 4.09 19.86 24.21
N CYS A 218 2.87 19.45 23.84
CA CYS A 218 2.30 18.18 24.33
C CYS A 218 2.66 16.94 23.50
N TRP A 219 3.01 17.13 22.22
CA TRP A 219 3.27 16.07 21.23
C TRP A 219 2.16 15.02 21.01
N GLY A 220 0.99 15.17 21.64
CA GLY A 220 -0.15 14.25 21.55
C GLY A 220 -1.42 14.87 20.98
N GLY A 221 -1.35 16.03 20.32
CA GLY A 221 -2.52 16.68 19.73
C GLY A 221 -3.52 17.30 20.72
N VAL A 222 -3.10 17.54 21.97
CA VAL A 222 -3.97 18.04 23.06
C VAL A 222 -3.88 19.56 23.27
N CYS A 223 -2.69 20.15 23.14
CA CYS A 223 -2.48 21.58 23.46
C CYS A 223 -2.70 22.54 22.27
N GLY A 224 -2.66 22.03 21.03
CA GLY A 224 -2.79 22.85 19.82
C GLY A 224 -1.58 23.72 19.44
N THR A 225 -0.53 23.78 20.25
CA THR A 225 0.63 24.69 20.05
C THR A 225 1.36 24.47 18.73
N CYS A 226 1.51 23.23 18.27
CA CYS A 226 2.13 22.90 16.98
C CYS A 226 1.22 23.17 15.77
N GLY A 227 0.21 24.02 15.94
CA GLY A 227 -0.79 24.35 14.95
C GLY A 227 -0.22 25.31 13.91
N VAL A 228 -0.06 24.82 12.68
CA VAL A 228 0.55 25.57 11.57
C VAL A 228 -0.44 25.72 10.43
N GLY A 229 -0.39 26.83 9.71
CA GLY A 229 -1.19 27.04 8.51
C GLY A 229 -0.90 25.98 7.44
N LEU A 230 -1.93 25.26 7.01
CA LEU A 230 -1.87 24.32 5.90
C LEU A 230 -2.39 25.04 4.66
N GLU A 231 -1.48 25.56 3.85
CA GLU A 231 -1.83 26.33 2.65
C GLU A 231 -2.17 25.43 1.47
N ARG A 232 -1.55 24.24 1.41
CA ARG A 232 -1.84 23.22 0.39
C ARG A 232 -1.61 21.82 0.92
N GLY A 233 -2.40 20.87 0.42
CA GLY A 233 -2.24 19.45 0.66
C GLY A 233 -3.12 18.91 1.77
N THR A 234 -2.95 17.63 2.09
CA THR A 234 -3.74 16.94 3.13
C THR A 234 -2.84 16.08 4.00
N VAL A 235 -3.20 15.99 5.27
CA VAL A 235 -2.53 15.14 6.25
C VAL A 235 -3.45 14.04 6.75
N ASN A 236 -2.86 12.96 7.25
CA ASN A 236 -3.51 12.03 8.14
C ASN A 236 -3.11 12.37 9.58
N TYR A 237 -4.03 12.19 10.53
CA TYR A 237 -3.69 12.20 11.95
C TYR A 237 -3.50 10.76 12.44
N GLN A 238 -2.39 10.52 13.14
CA GLN A 238 -2.11 9.21 13.74
C GLN A 238 -3.09 8.85 14.88
N MET A 239 -3.68 9.88 15.50
CA MET A 239 -4.69 9.76 16.55
C MET A 239 -5.66 10.95 16.47
N ALA A 240 -6.86 10.82 17.04
CA ALA A 240 -7.84 11.90 17.00
C ALA A 240 -7.33 13.14 17.77
N PRO A 241 -7.29 14.34 17.17
CA PRO A 241 -6.86 15.55 17.85
C PRO A 241 -7.91 15.98 18.90
N GLU A 242 -7.46 16.18 20.13
CA GLU A 242 -8.32 16.74 21.19
C GLU A 242 -8.38 18.27 21.13
N ALA A 243 -7.26 18.90 20.80
CA ALA A 243 -7.27 20.30 20.38
C ALA A 243 -7.93 20.35 19.00
N GLY A 244 -9.12 20.96 18.90
CA GLY A 244 -9.71 21.26 17.61
C GLY A 244 -8.82 22.30 16.90
N PRO A 245 -8.07 21.94 15.84
CA PRO A 245 -7.24 22.92 15.15
C PRO A 245 -8.15 24.00 14.52
N GLU A 246 -7.69 25.24 14.56
CA GLU A 246 -8.38 26.34 13.88
C GLU A 246 -8.54 26.02 12.39
N LYS A 247 -9.57 26.57 11.76
CA LYS A 247 -9.84 26.35 10.34
C LYS A 247 -8.62 26.75 9.50
N GLY A 248 -8.11 25.80 8.70
CA GLY A 248 -6.93 26.01 7.85
C GLY A 248 -5.60 25.74 8.56
N LYS A 249 -5.61 25.22 9.79
CA LYS A 249 -4.39 24.77 10.49
C LYS A 249 -4.33 23.25 10.65
N VAL A 250 -3.11 22.75 10.81
CA VAL A 250 -2.79 21.34 11.08
C VAL A 250 -1.93 21.21 12.33
N LEU A 251 -2.20 20.19 13.16
CA LEU A 251 -1.36 19.88 14.33
C LEU A 251 -0.19 18.98 13.92
N LEU A 252 0.98 19.59 13.69
CA LEU A 252 2.15 18.87 13.17
C LEU A 252 2.62 17.71 14.04
N CYS A 253 2.38 17.74 15.36
CA CYS A 253 2.87 16.71 16.29
C CYS A 253 2.28 15.32 16.12
N ILE A 254 1.11 15.22 15.48
CA ILE A 254 0.39 13.96 15.25
C ILE A 254 -0.01 13.79 13.78
N ALA A 255 0.42 14.71 12.91
CA ALA A 255 0.10 14.70 11.49
C ALA A 255 1.21 14.03 10.67
N ARG A 256 0.83 13.25 9.66
CA ARG A 256 1.70 12.74 8.60
C ARG A 256 1.19 13.21 7.24
N PRO A 257 2.07 13.55 6.27
CA PRO A 257 1.61 13.97 4.94
C PRO A 257 0.94 12.80 4.22
N LEU A 258 -0.20 13.08 3.59
CA LEU A 258 -0.83 12.18 2.60
C LEU A 258 -0.58 12.63 1.17
N THR A 259 -0.18 13.88 1.00
CA THR A 259 0.03 14.57 -0.27
C THR A 259 1.25 15.47 -0.14
N ASP A 260 1.71 16.06 -1.24
CA ASP A 260 2.60 17.22 -1.16
C ASP A 260 1.96 18.32 -0.31
N LEU A 261 2.70 18.87 0.64
CA LEU A 261 2.22 19.88 1.58
C LEU A 261 2.86 21.23 1.29
N ALA A 262 2.11 22.31 1.52
CA ALA A 262 2.67 23.64 1.76
C ALA A 262 2.23 24.11 3.15
N LEU A 263 3.20 24.29 4.03
CA LEU A 263 3.01 24.73 5.41
C LEU A 263 3.51 26.18 5.53
N ASP A 264 2.77 27.02 6.26
CA ASP A 264 3.17 28.39 6.62
C ASP A 264 4.26 28.36 7.74
N LEU A 265 5.43 27.82 7.38
CA LEU A 265 6.62 27.59 8.25
C LEU A 265 7.94 27.81 7.51
#